data_AF-M1Z3G2-F1
#
_entry.id   AF-M1Z3G2-F1
#
_cell.length_a   1.000
_cell.length_b   1.000
_cell.length_c   1.000
_cell.angle_alpha   90.00
_cell.angle_beta   90.00
_cell.angle_gamma   90.00
#
_symmetry.space_group_name_H-M   'P 1'
#
loop_
_entity.id
_entity.type
_entity.pdbx_description
1 polymer ?
#
loop_
_entity_poly.entity_id
_entity_poly.type
_entity_poly.pdbx_seq_one_letter_code
_entity_poly.pdbx_strand_id
1 'polypeptide(L)'
;MRNHIKLFIAGILAIAFSLVFFFNSFQLPKEAVKLPRILVGLIILLSIGIMIEGYLRERIDTKTTKAADENNEEDEENKLGPINYKRAIIFTIMIAAYIFLLEPVGYFIVTPVYIISTYLFLKATKVKNMIIISVAFTAFVYFVFVVFLKLPIPMGILQ
;
A
#
# COMPACT_ATOMS: atom_id res chain seq x y z
N MET A 1 6.38 -25.68 -17.45
CA MET A 1 7.63 -25.11 -18.01
C MET A 1 7.53 -23.64 -18.46
N ARG A 2 6.44 -23.18 -19.12
CA ARG A 2 6.34 -21.80 -19.66
C ARG A 2 6.23 -20.68 -18.60
N ASN A 3 5.84 -20.99 -17.35
CA ASN A 3 5.67 -19.98 -16.29
C ASN A 3 6.98 -19.64 -15.56
N HIS A 4 7.94 -20.55 -15.44
CA HIS A 4 9.22 -20.26 -14.77
C HIS A 4 10.08 -19.28 -15.55
N ILE A 5 10.02 -19.34 -16.89
CA ILE A 5 10.71 -18.37 -17.77
C ILE A 5 10.08 -16.97 -17.62
N LYS A 6 8.74 -16.88 -17.48
CA LYS A 6 8.05 -15.62 -17.23
C LYS A 6 8.40 -15.02 -15.86
N LEU A 7 8.49 -15.85 -14.82
CA LEU A 7 8.92 -15.44 -13.47
C LEU A 7 10.37 -14.94 -13.47
N PHE A 8 11.25 -15.60 -14.23
CA PHE A 8 12.65 -15.17 -14.37
C PHE A 8 12.78 -13.83 -15.12
N ILE A 9 11.98 -13.65 -16.18
CA ILE A 9 11.90 -12.40 -16.93
C ILE A 9 11.34 -11.27 -16.07
N ALA A 10 10.28 -11.54 -15.29
CA ALA A 10 9.69 -10.57 -14.36
C ALA A 10 10.70 -10.15 -13.27
N GLY A 11 11.46 -11.08 -12.72
CA GLY A 11 12.52 -10.79 -11.74
C GLY A 11 13.65 -9.94 -12.33
N ILE A 12 14.12 -10.26 -13.53
CA ILE A 12 15.12 -9.45 -14.25
C ILE A 12 14.60 -8.04 -14.55
N LEU A 13 13.34 -7.93 -14.97
CA LEU A 13 12.71 -6.65 -15.25
C LEU A 13 12.56 -5.80 -13.98
N ALA A 14 12.16 -6.42 -12.86
CA ALA A 14 12.05 -5.76 -11.56
C ALA A 14 13.41 -5.27 -11.04
N ILE A 15 14.47 -6.08 -11.19
CA ILE A 15 15.84 -5.69 -10.82
C ILE A 15 16.32 -4.52 -11.69
N ALA A 16 16.09 -4.56 -13.00
CA ALA A 16 16.43 -3.46 -13.90
C ALA A 16 15.66 -2.18 -13.55
N PHE A 17 14.37 -2.28 -13.26
CA PHE A 17 13.55 -1.15 -12.85
C PHE A 17 14.00 -0.56 -11.51
N SER A 18 14.36 -1.42 -10.56
CA SER A 18 14.93 -1.02 -9.26
C SER A 18 16.28 -0.32 -9.42
N LEU A 19 17.15 -0.76 -10.33
CA LEU A 19 18.42 -0.11 -10.60
C LEU A 19 18.22 1.28 -11.23
N VAL A 20 17.30 1.42 -12.18
CA VAL A 20 16.95 2.73 -12.78
C VAL A 20 16.40 3.68 -11.71
N PHE A 21 15.52 3.20 -10.83
CA PHE A 21 15.02 3.98 -9.70
C PHE A 21 16.14 4.35 -8.72
N PHE A 22 17.07 3.44 -8.48
CA PHE A 22 18.23 3.68 -7.60
C PHE A 22 19.17 4.75 -8.17
N PHE A 23 19.42 4.75 -9.47
CA PHE A 23 20.20 5.80 -10.13
C PHE A 23 19.47 7.16 -10.14
N ASN A 24 18.16 7.18 -10.38
CA ASN A 24 17.36 8.40 -10.28
C ASN A 24 17.27 8.94 -8.84
N SER A 25 17.40 8.06 -7.84
CA SER A 25 17.43 8.45 -6.42
C SER A 25 18.63 9.34 -6.09
N PHE A 26 19.75 9.27 -6.83
CA PHE A 26 20.92 10.13 -6.60
C PHE A 26 20.70 11.59 -6.97
N GLN A 27 19.68 11.91 -7.78
CA GLN A 27 19.32 13.29 -8.12
C GLN A 27 18.32 13.91 -7.13
N LEU A 28 17.83 13.15 -6.15
CA LEU A 28 16.87 13.64 -5.18
C LEU A 28 17.58 14.24 -3.95
N PRO A 29 17.04 15.33 -3.36
CA PRO A 29 17.58 15.91 -2.14
C PRO A 29 17.62 14.87 -1.02
N LYS A 30 18.62 14.96 -0.13
CA LYS A 30 18.95 13.93 0.89
C LYS A 30 17.76 13.47 1.76
N GLU A 31 16.74 14.32 1.94
CA GLU A 31 15.52 13.98 2.67
C GLU A 31 14.55 13.09 1.87
N ALA A 32 14.45 13.28 0.56
CA ALA A 32 13.57 12.50 -0.33
C ALA A 32 14.14 11.11 -0.69
N VAL A 33 15.44 10.88 -0.50
CA VAL A 33 16.11 9.59 -0.77
C VAL A 33 15.77 8.50 0.25
N LYS A 34 15.30 8.88 1.44
CA LYS A 34 14.96 7.94 2.52
C LYS A 34 13.81 7.01 2.12
N LEU A 35 12.74 7.55 1.53
CA LEU A 35 11.53 6.81 1.16
C LEU A 35 11.82 5.74 0.08
N PRO A 36 12.46 6.06 -1.06
CA PRO A 36 12.86 5.07 -2.07
C PRO A 36 13.76 3.97 -1.50
N ARG A 37 14.71 4.32 -0.62
CA ARG A 37 15.65 3.33 -0.05
C ARG A 37 14.96 2.34 0.90
N ILE A 38 13.99 2.82 1.70
CA ILE A 38 13.16 1.96 2.56
C ILE A 38 12.30 1.03 1.71
N LEU A 39 11.66 1.55 0.66
CA LEU A 39 10.85 0.74 -0.25
C LEU A 39 11.68 -0.34 -0.92
N VAL A 40 12.87 0.00 -1.44
CA VAL A 40 13.79 -1.00 -2.02
C VAL A 40 14.18 -2.05 -0.98
N GLY A 41 14.50 -1.65 0.25
CA GLY A 41 14.80 -2.60 1.34
C GLY A 41 13.60 -3.51 1.68
N LEU A 42 12.39 -2.96 1.73
CA LEU A 42 11.16 -3.71 1.98
C LEU A 42 10.85 -4.69 0.86
N ILE A 43 11.00 -4.26 -0.40
CA ILE A 43 10.82 -5.09 -1.60
C ILE A 43 11.84 -6.23 -1.61
N ILE A 44 13.11 -5.95 -1.30
CA ILE A 44 14.15 -6.98 -1.18
C ILE A 44 13.79 -7.98 -0.07
N LEU A 45 13.36 -7.50 1.09
CA LEU A 45 12.95 -8.35 2.21
C LEU A 45 11.76 -9.24 1.83
N LEU A 46 10.73 -8.67 1.21
CA LEU A 46 9.57 -9.43 0.71
C LEU A 46 10.00 -10.44 -0.36
N SER A 47 10.85 -10.05 -1.29
CA SER A 47 11.36 -10.94 -2.35
C SER A 47 12.18 -12.10 -1.79
N ILE A 48 12.97 -11.87 -0.73
CA ILE A 48 13.67 -12.93 -0.01
C ILE A 48 12.66 -13.83 0.70
N GLY A 49 11.62 -13.27 1.34
CA GLY A 49 10.53 -14.03 1.94
C GLY A 49 9.84 -14.96 0.93
N ILE A 50 9.49 -14.44 -0.24
CA ILE A 50 8.91 -15.19 -1.35
C ILE A 50 9.88 -16.27 -1.86
N MET A 51 11.18 -15.96 -1.93
CA MET A 51 12.20 -16.92 -2.36
C MET A 51 12.39 -18.05 -1.34
N ILE A 52 12.39 -17.74 -0.04
CA ILE A 52 12.45 -18.73 1.05
C ILE A 52 11.19 -19.59 1.05
N GLU A 53 10.01 -18.97 0.91
CA GLU A 53 8.75 -19.69 0.78
C GLU A 53 8.74 -20.57 -0.48
N GLY A 54 9.19 -20.05 -1.62
CA GLY A 54 9.29 -20.80 -2.88
C GLY A 54 10.21 -22.02 -2.77
N TYR A 55 11.32 -21.90 -2.05
CA TYR A 55 12.27 -22.99 -1.82
C TYR A 55 11.77 -24.00 -0.78
N LEU A 56 11.11 -23.55 0.30
CA LEU A 56 10.44 -24.44 1.26
C LEU A 56 9.25 -25.18 0.64
N ARG A 57 8.63 -24.56 -0.36
CA ARG A 57 7.45 -25.09 -1.04
C ARG A 57 7.77 -26.09 -2.14
N GLU A 58 9.03 -26.28 -2.52
CA GLU A 58 9.49 -27.41 -3.34
C GLU A 58 9.32 -28.78 -2.63
N ARG A 59 9.07 -28.80 -1.31
CA ARG A 59 8.64 -29.99 -0.52
C ARG A 59 7.15 -30.02 -0.17
N ILE A 60 6.41 -28.95 -0.51
CA ILE A 60 4.96 -28.80 -0.29
C ILE A 60 4.38 -28.17 -1.57
N ASP A 61 4.66 -28.79 -2.71
CA ASP A 61 4.14 -28.30 -3.98
C ASP A 61 2.61 -28.28 -3.87
N THR A 62 2.02 -27.07 -3.99
CA THR A 62 0.58 -26.71 -4.06
C THR A 62 -0.16 -26.03 -2.89
N LYS A 63 0.42 -25.35 -1.86
CA LYS A 63 -0.41 -24.48 -0.95
C LYS A 63 -0.10 -22.98 -0.66
N THR A 64 1.13 -22.55 -0.44
CA THR A 64 1.53 -21.13 -0.17
C THR A 64 1.95 -20.09 -1.27
N THR A 65 2.51 -20.37 -2.46
CA THR A 65 2.48 -19.43 -3.63
C THR A 65 1.04 -19.18 -4.11
N LYS A 66 0.08 -20.02 -3.70
CA LYS A 66 -1.36 -19.74 -3.75
C LYS A 66 -1.90 -18.95 -2.57
N ALA A 67 -1.09 -18.54 -1.59
CA ALA A 67 -1.58 -17.84 -0.40
C ALA A 67 -1.20 -16.34 -0.35
N ALA A 68 -0.28 -15.88 -1.20
CA ALA A 68 0.03 -14.45 -1.33
C ALA A 68 -0.07 -13.92 -2.77
N ASP A 69 0.08 -14.75 -3.81
CA ASP A 69 0.09 -14.30 -5.22
C ASP A 69 -0.77 -15.13 -6.20
N GLU A 70 -1.50 -16.15 -5.74
CA GLU A 70 -2.52 -16.85 -6.55
C GLU A 70 -3.85 -17.05 -5.76
N ASN A 71 -4.10 -16.24 -4.73
CA ASN A 71 -5.44 -16.11 -4.13
C ASN A 71 -5.98 -14.66 -4.08
N ASN A 72 -5.19 -13.64 -4.44
CA ASN A 72 -5.63 -12.24 -4.39
C ASN A 72 -5.38 -11.41 -5.67
N GLU A 73 -4.87 -11.98 -6.76
CA GLU A 73 -4.77 -11.23 -8.03
C GLU A 73 -5.62 -11.84 -9.17
N GLU A 74 -5.85 -13.16 -9.21
CA GLU A 74 -6.78 -13.78 -10.17
C GLU A 74 -8.05 -14.38 -9.49
N ASP A 75 -8.01 -14.52 -8.16
CA ASP A 75 -9.12 -15.04 -7.34
C ASP A 75 -9.82 -13.93 -6.53
N GLU A 76 -9.27 -12.71 -6.50
CA GLU A 76 -10.02 -11.51 -6.11
C GLU A 76 -10.87 -10.99 -7.28
N GLU A 77 -10.47 -11.21 -8.53
CA GLU A 77 -11.32 -10.85 -9.68
C GLU A 77 -12.62 -11.68 -9.71
N ASN A 78 -12.59 -12.91 -9.16
CA ASN A 78 -13.73 -13.85 -9.18
C ASN A 78 -14.37 -14.14 -7.81
N LYS A 79 -13.88 -13.57 -6.69
CA LYS A 79 -14.58 -13.55 -5.39
C LYS A 79 -15.24 -12.21 -5.07
N LEU A 80 -15.19 -11.26 -6.00
CA LEU A 80 -16.05 -10.09 -5.97
C LEU A 80 -17.47 -10.56 -6.30
N GLY A 81 -18.25 -10.90 -5.27
CA GLY A 81 -19.70 -10.95 -5.39
C GLY A 81 -20.18 -9.71 -6.14
N PRO A 82 -21.27 -9.81 -6.93
CA PRO A 82 -21.58 -8.91 -8.05
C PRO A 82 -21.17 -7.48 -7.72
N ILE A 83 -20.16 -6.97 -8.43
CA ILE A 83 -19.56 -5.66 -8.18
C ILE A 83 -20.72 -4.68 -8.11
N ASN A 84 -20.97 -4.17 -6.90
CA ASN A 84 -22.01 -3.20 -6.72
C ASN A 84 -21.46 -1.88 -7.23
N TYR A 85 -21.66 -1.61 -8.52
CA TYR A 85 -21.18 -0.41 -9.20
C TYR A 85 -21.55 0.86 -8.43
N LYS A 86 -22.71 0.88 -7.75
CA LYS A 86 -23.13 1.98 -6.88
C LYS A 86 -22.17 2.17 -5.70
N ARG A 87 -21.73 1.08 -5.06
CA ARG A 87 -20.77 1.11 -3.95
C ARG A 87 -19.39 1.59 -4.41
N ALA A 88 -18.95 1.11 -5.57
CA ALA A 88 -17.68 1.53 -6.17
C ALA A 88 -17.69 3.03 -6.50
N ILE A 89 -18.74 3.52 -7.17
CA ILE A 89 -18.91 4.95 -7.48
C ILE A 89 -18.90 5.81 -6.22
N ILE A 90 -19.63 5.41 -5.18
CA ILE A 90 -19.64 6.14 -3.90
C ILE A 90 -18.23 6.17 -3.28
N PHE A 91 -17.51 5.06 -3.33
CA PHE A 91 -16.14 4.99 -2.81
C PHE A 91 -15.17 5.89 -3.59
N THR A 92 -15.28 5.91 -4.92
CA THR A 92 -14.52 6.84 -5.77
C THR A 92 -14.81 8.30 -5.42
N ILE A 93 -16.08 8.65 -5.22
CA ILE A 93 -16.47 10.01 -4.80
C ILE A 93 -15.88 10.35 -3.44
N MET A 94 -15.86 9.39 -2.50
CA MET A 94 -15.24 9.59 -1.19
C MET A 94 -13.73 9.84 -1.28
N ILE A 95 -13.02 9.12 -2.14
CA ILE A 95 -11.58 9.34 -2.39
C ILE A 95 -11.36 10.72 -3.02
N ALA A 96 -12.17 11.10 -4.01
CA ALA A 96 -12.09 12.42 -4.62
C ALA A 96 -12.31 13.53 -3.57
N ALA A 97 -13.34 13.39 -2.73
CA ALA A 97 -13.62 14.32 -1.64
C ALA A 97 -12.46 14.38 -0.64
N TYR A 98 -11.84 13.25 -0.28
CA TYR A 98 -10.64 13.21 0.56
C TYR A 98 -9.52 14.05 -0.01
N ILE A 99 -9.20 13.89 -1.31
CA ILE A 99 -8.12 14.65 -1.98
C ILE A 99 -8.42 16.16 -1.96
N PHE A 100 -9.65 16.56 -2.31
CA PHE A 100 -10.05 17.97 -2.33
C PHE A 100 -10.08 18.62 -0.95
N LEU A 101 -10.45 17.87 0.10
CA LEU A 101 -10.46 18.40 1.48
C LEU A 101 -9.06 18.43 2.10
N LEU A 102 -8.13 17.60 1.60
CA LEU A 102 -6.79 17.46 2.15
C LEU A 102 -6.03 18.79 2.17
N GLU A 103 -6.12 19.56 1.09
CA GLU A 103 -5.44 20.84 0.93
C GLU A 103 -5.98 21.94 1.87
N PRO A 104 -7.29 22.25 1.92
CA PRO A 104 -7.82 23.28 2.81
C PRO A 104 -7.90 22.85 4.28
N VAL A 105 -8.31 21.62 4.58
CA VAL A 105 -8.62 21.20 5.97
C VAL A 105 -7.40 20.60 6.67
N GLY A 106 -6.52 19.93 5.91
CA GLY A 106 -5.29 19.33 6.43
C GLY A 106 -5.40 17.85 6.77
N TYR A 107 -4.27 17.17 6.66
CA TYR A 107 -4.14 15.72 6.82
C TYR A 107 -4.67 15.19 8.17
N PHE A 108 -4.42 15.92 9.27
CA PHE A 108 -4.73 15.44 10.62
C PHE A 108 -6.24 15.29 10.88
N ILE A 109 -7.08 16.03 10.15
CA ILE A 109 -8.54 16.00 10.31
C ILE A 109 -9.17 15.13 9.23
N VAL A 110 -8.75 15.30 7.97
CA VAL A 110 -9.38 14.64 6.83
C VAL A 110 -9.14 13.14 6.84
N THR A 111 -7.93 12.69 7.21
CA THR A 111 -7.58 11.25 7.22
C THR A 111 -8.38 10.46 8.26
N PRO A 112 -8.50 10.87 9.53
CA PRO A 112 -9.38 10.20 10.47
C PRO A 112 -10.85 10.17 10.02
N VAL A 113 -11.36 11.31 9.54
CA VAL A 113 -12.76 11.42 9.10
C VAL A 113 -13.03 10.50 7.91
N TYR A 114 -12.11 10.42 6.96
CA TYR A 114 -12.20 9.52 5.80
C TYR A 114 -12.19 8.05 6.22
N ILE A 115 -11.29 7.66 7.12
CA ILE A 115 -11.18 6.28 7.62
C ILE A 115 -12.46 5.88 8.36
N ILE A 116 -12.95 6.73 9.27
CA ILE A 116 -14.21 6.52 10.01
C ILE A 116 -15.37 6.38 9.02
N SER A 117 -15.50 7.30 8.07
CA SER A 117 -16.58 7.30 7.07
C SER A 117 -16.55 6.04 6.20
N THR A 118 -15.35 5.61 5.80
CA THR A 118 -15.13 4.37 5.04
C THR A 118 -15.56 3.15 5.83
N TYR A 119 -15.10 3.00 7.08
CA TYR A 119 -15.47 1.86 7.92
C TYR A 119 -16.98 1.83 8.22
N LEU A 120 -17.62 3.00 8.33
CA LEU A 120 -19.06 3.12 8.58
C LEU A 120 -19.85 2.67 7.34
N PHE A 121 -19.44 3.14 6.17
CA PHE A 121 -20.01 2.74 4.89
C PHE A 121 -19.78 1.25 4.58
N LEU A 122 -18.64 0.72 5.02
CA LEU A 122 -18.33 -0.70 4.86
C LEU A 122 -19.02 -1.60 5.88
N LYS A 123 -19.59 -1.03 6.97
CA LYS A 123 -20.09 -1.75 8.17
C LYS A 123 -19.09 -2.78 8.71
N ALA A 124 -17.80 -2.53 8.55
CA ALA A 124 -16.80 -3.59 8.70
C ALA A 124 -16.38 -3.86 10.15
N THR A 125 -16.69 -2.99 11.13
CA THR A 125 -16.13 -3.09 12.49
C THR A 125 -16.94 -2.33 13.55
N LYS A 126 -16.75 -2.70 14.84
CA LYS A 126 -17.28 -1.99 16.02
C LYS A 126 -16.72 -0.56 16.12
N VAL A 127 -17.55 0.41 16.50
CA VAL A 127 -17.21 1.85 16.57
C VAL A 127 -15.93 2.14 17.35
N LYS A 128 -15.68 1.42 18.46
CA LYS A 128 -14.46 1.58 19.27
C LYS A 128 -13.16 1.28 18.49
N ASN A 129 -13.15 0.18 17.73
CA ASN A 129 -11.98 -0.22 16.97
C ASN A 129 -11.75 0.74 15.79
N MET A 130 -12.81 1.20 15.14
CA MET A 130 -12.72 2.20 14.07
C MET A 130 -12.01 3.47 14.53
N ILE A 131 -12.37 4.02 15.70
CA ILE A 131 -11.73 5.23 16.25
C ILE A 131 -10.26 4.97 16.56
N ILE A 132 -9.94 3.85 17.21
CA ILE A 132 -8.55 3.49 17.55
C ILE A 132 -7.70 3.37 16.28
N ILE A 133 -8.20 2.65 15.28
CA ILE A 133 -7.47 2.44 14.01
C ILE A 133 -7.27 3.76 13.29
N SER A 134 -8.32 4.58 13.21
CA SER A 134 -8.29 5.90 12.58
C SER A 134 -7.23 6.81 13.20
N VAL A 135 -7.22 6.93 14.53
CA VAL A 135 -6.26 7.79 15.26
C VAL A 135 -4.85 7.20 15.17
N ALA A 136 -4.69 5.91 15.41
CA ALA A 136 -3.39 5.24 15.38
C ALA A 136 -2.75 5.30 13.99
N PHE A 137 -3.53 5.06 12.93
CA PHE A 137 -3.05 5.15 11.55
C PHE A 137 -2.63 6.57 11.19
N THR A 138 -3.46 7.57 11.55
CA THR A 138 -3.14 8.97 11.28
C THR A 138 -1.85 9.39 11.98
N ALA A 139 -1.68 9.01 13.26
CA ALA A 139 -0.48 9.28 14.05
C ALA A 139 0.75 8.53 13.52
N PHE A 140 0.59 7.27 13.11
CA PHE A 140 1.66 6.46 12.54
C PHE A 140 2.20 7.06 11.24
N VAL A 141 1.32 7.44 10.32
CA VAL A 141 1.72 8.10 9.07
C VAL A 141 2.36 9.45 9.36
N TYR A 142 1.83 10.25 10.29
CA TYR A 142 2.48 11.51 10.71
C TYR A 142 3.90 11.25 11.22
N PHE A 143 4.10 10.24 12.06
CA PHE A 143 5.42 9.89 12.58
C PHE A 143 6.38 9.49 11.45
N VAL A 144 5.94 8.61 10.55
CA VAL A 144 6.77 8.15 9.43
C VAL A 144 7.12 9.30 8.48
N PHE A 145 6.16 10.16 8.15
CA PHE A 145 6.37 11.20 7.14
C PHE A 145 7.02 12.47 7.71
N VAL A 146 6.52 13.00 8.83
CA VAL A 146 7.04 14.24 9.41
C VAL A 146 8.30 14.01 10.26
N VAL A 147 8.27 13.02 11.17
CA VAL A 147 9.38 12.83 12.11
C VAL A 147 10.52 12.06 11.47
N PHE A 148 10.21 10.99 10.74
CA PHE A 148 11.22 10.09 10.20
C PHE A 148 11.72 10.53 8.81
N LEU A 149 10.80 10.79 7.88
CA LEU A 149 11.12 11.22 6.50
C LEU A 149 11.32 12.74 6.36
N LYS A 150 10.93 13.55 7.36
CA LYS A 150 10.96 15.02 7.31
C LYS A 150 10.27 15.61 6.07
N LEU A 151 9.23 14.94 5.60
CA LEU A 151 8.46 15.35 4.44
C LEU A 151 7.31 16.26 4.88
N PRO A 152 7.12 17.43 4.22
CA PRO A 152 6.00 18.30 4.55
C PRO A 152 4.68 17.62 4.18
N ILE A 153 3.76 17.55 5.13
CA ILE A 153 2.39 17.11 4.91
C ILE A 153 1.51 18.35 4.91
N PRO A 154 0.52 18.48 4.01
CA PRO A 154 -0.46 19.56 4.05
C PRO A 154 -1.20 19.55 5.41
N MET A 155 -0.90 20.56 6.21
CA MET A 155 -1.56 20.82 7.48
C MET A 155 -2.82 21.69 7.31
N GLY A 156 -3.10 22.16 6.08
CA GLY A 156 -4.28 22.97 5.74
C GLY A 156 -4.33 24.25 6.58
N ILE A 157 -5.42 24.43 7.32
CA ILE A 157 -5.65 25.58 8.23
C ILE A 157 -4.61 25.68 9.37
N LEU A 158 -3.86 24.60 9.64
CA LEU A 158 -2.80 24.55 10.66
C LEU A 158 -1.40 24.92 10.12
N GLN A 159 -1.30 25.48 8.92
CA GLN A 159 -0.05 26.02 8.35
C GLN A 159 0.41 27.32 9.00
#